data_AF-A0A349NJJ9-F1
#
_entry.id   AF-A0A349NJJ9-F1
#
_cell.length_a   1.000
_cell.length_b   1.000
_cell.length_c   1.000
_cell.angle_alpha   90.00
_cell.angle_beta   90.00
_cell.angle_gamma   90.00
#
_symmetry.space_group_name_H-M   'P 1'
#
loop_
_entity.id
_entity.type
_entity.pdbx_description
1 polymer ?
#
loop_
_entity_poly.entity_id
_entity_poly.type
_entity_poly.pdbx_seq_one_letter_code
_entity_poly.pdbx_strand_id
1 'polypeptide(L)'
;MNINQIKQLIARYYDGQTSEAEERRLHDYFSSPDVADELKEERDFFRQMRGDISVPDGLEDRLSRQVDMWDKVEESVTQRTHTATLCWIAGIAASFLILLSTGLYLCQQYSERDLAQQQKSIYMPEETYDNPKDAYAETQRA
;
A
#
# COMPACT_ATOMS: atom_id res chain seq x y z
N MET A 1 27.85 35.78 -32.91
CA MET A 1 27.71 35.58 -31.46
C MET A 1 29.08 35.75 -30.82
N ASN A 2 29.21 36.27 -29.59
CA ASN A 2 30.50 36.25 -28.92
C ASN A 2 30.83 34.84 -28.43
N ILE A 3 32.10 34.45 -28.50
CA ILE A 3 32.58 33.11 -28.12
C ILE A 3 32.22 32.77 -26.66
N ASN A 4 32.37 33.72 -25.73
CA ASN A 4 32.01 33.50 -24.32
C ASN A 4 30.51 33.20 -24.12
N GLN A 5 29.64 33.79 -24.94
CA GLN A 5 28.20 33.51 -24.88
C GLN A 5 27.91 32.10 -25.38
N ILE A 6 28.59 31.64 -26.44
CA ILE A 6 28.47 30.26 -26.93
C ILE A 6 28.94 29.27 -25.85
N LYS A 7 30.09 29.52 -25.20
CA LYS A 7 30.60 28.64 -24.13
C LYS A 7 29.62 28.52 -22.96
N GLN A 8 29.03 29.64 -22.53
CA GLN A 8 28.01 29.63 -21.49
C GLN A 8 26.75 28.86 -21.94
N LEU A 9 26.39 28.98 -23.22
CA LEU A 9 25.25 28.27 -23.79
C LEU A 9 25.49 26.75 -23.84
N ILE A 10 26.70 26.33 -24.21
CA ILE A 10 27.10 24.93 -24.22
C ILE A 10 27.06 24.34 -22.81
N ALA A 11 27.58 25.05 -21.81
CA ALA A 11 27.52 24.61 -20.42
C ALA A 11 26.07 24.40 -19.95
N ARG A 12 25.18 25.37 -20.23
CA ARG A 12 23.75 25.24 -19.93
C ARG A 12 23.05 24.15 -20.73
N TYR A 13 23.49 23.89 -21.96
CA TYR A 13 22.97 22.82 -22.80
C TYR A 13 23.27 21.46 -22.16
N TYR A 14 24.51 21.26 -21.71
CA TYR A 14 24.90 20.04 -21.00
C TYR A 14 24.19 19.86 -19.65
N ASP A 15 23.84 20.97 -18.98
CA ASP A 15 23.00 20.93 -17.76
C ASP A 15 21.50 20.74 -18.06
N GLY A 16 21.08 20.68 -19.33
CA GLY A 16 19.67 20.56 -19.73
C GLY A 16 18.82 21.79 -19.41
N GLN A 17 19.44 22.98 -19.34
CA GLN A 17 18.80 24.24 -18.95
C GLN A 17 18.54 25.19 -20.13
N THR A 18 18.71 24.73 -21.37
CA THR A 18 18.48 25.53 -22.57
C THR A 18 17.03 25.52 -23.02
N SER A 19 16.62 26.62 -23.65
CA SER A 19 15.35 26.70 -24.37
C SER A 19 15.51 26.33 -25.84
N GLU A 20 14.42 25.96 -26.51
CA GLU A 20 14.43 25.60 -27.94
C GLU A 20 15.02 26.73 -28.83
N ALA A 21 14.74 28.00 -28.48
CA ALA A 21 15.30 29.14 -29.20
C ALA A 21 16.82 29.29 -29.00
N GLU A 22 17.34 28.94 -27.82
CA GLU A 22 18.76 28.91 -27.52
C GLU A 22 19.47 27.76 -28.26
N GLU A 23 18.85 26.58 -28.29
CA GLU A 23 19.36 25.40 -29.00
C GLU A 23 19.43 25.64 -30.51
N ARG A 24 18.38 26.22 -31.11
CA ARG A 24 18.43 26.61 -32.53
C ARG A 24 19.60 27.54 -32.83
N ARG A 25 19.89 28.51 -31.96
CA ARG A 25 21.06 29.40 -32.14
C ARG A 25 22.38 28.66 -32.02
N LEU A 26 22.48 27.69 -31.11
CA LEU A 26 23.67 26.85 -30.95
C LEU A 26 23.89 25.99 -32.21
N HIS A 27 22.81 25.43 -32.75
CA HIS A 27 22.82 24.69 -34.00
C HIS A 27 23.19 25.56 -35.21
N ASP A 28 22.63 26.77 -35.33
CA ASP A 28 22.96 27.70 -36.41
C ASP A 28 24.43 28.10 -36.37
N TYR A 29 24.97 28.34 -35.17
CA TYR A 29 26.39 28.64 -34.97
C TYR A 29 27.30 27.51 -35.46
N PHE A 30 27.03 26.26 -35.05
CA PHE A 30 27.83 25.10 -35.45
C PHE A 30 27.58 24.61 -36.89
N SER A 31 26.50 25.06 -37.52
CA SER A 31 26.24 24.85 -38.94
C SER A 31 27.01 25.81 -39.83
N SER A 32 27.48 26.94 -39.28
CA SER A 32 28.29 27.91 -40.02
C SER A 32 29.72 27.40 -40.28
N PRO A 33 30.39 27.83 -41.36
CA PRO A 33 31.76 27.43 -41.66
C PRO A 33 32.81 28.12 -40.78
N ASP A 34 32.46 29.23 -40.13
CA ASP A 34 33.36 30.08 -39.33
C ASP A 34 33.15 29.85 -37.82
N VAL A 35 33.61 28.68 -37.35
CA VAL A 35 33.58 28.29 -35.93
C VAL A 35 34.99 28.44 -35.35
N ALA A 36 35.08 29.01 -34.14
CA ALA A 36 36.35 29.18 -33.44
C ALA A 36 37.10 27.85 -33.29
N ASP A 37 38.42 27.88 -33.40
CA ASP A 37 39.26 26.67 -33.38
C ASP A 37 39.04 25.81 -32.12
N GLU A 38 38.87 26.46 -30.96
CA GLU A 38 38.60 25.82 -29.67
C GLU A 38 37.21 25.17 -29.55
N LEU A 39 36.30 25.42 -30.50
CA LEU A 39 34.94 24.88 -30.52
C LEU A 39 34.74 23.87 -31.66
N LYS A 40 35.81 23.45 -32.34
CA LYS A 40 35.73 22.46 -33.43
C LYS A 40 35.30 21.08 -32.95
N GLU A 41 35.72 20.67 -31.76
CA GLU A 41 35.31 19.39 -31.16
C GLU A 41 33.80 19.40 -30.87
N GLU A 42 33.31 20.47 -30.25
CA GLU A 42 31.89 20.68 -29.98
C GLU A 42 31.07 20.68 -31.28
N ARG A 43 31.56 21.34 -32.33
CA ARG A 43 30.92 21.35 -33.65
C ARG A 43 30.73 19.94 -34.19
N ASP A 44 31.75 19.09 -34.08
CA ASP A 44 31.70 17.73 -34.61
C ASP A 44 30.73 16.85 -33.81
N PHE A 45 30.62 17.07 -32.49
CA PHE A 45 29.60 16.46 -31.64
C PHE A 45 28.17 16.87 -32.06
N PHE A 46 27.88 18.17 -32.11
CA PHE A 46 26.56 18.68 -32.48
C PHE A 46 26.16 18.29 -33.91
N ARG A 47 27.13 18.14 -34.82
CA ARG A 47 26.89 17.69 -36.19
C ARG A 47 26.52 16.21 -36.26
N GLN A 48 27.16 15.35 -35.47
CA GLN A 48 26.79 13.93 -35.41
C GLN A 48 25.38 13.72 -34.86
N MET A 49 25.02 14.51 -33.85
CA MET A 49 23.67 14.47 -33.26
C MET A 49 22.58 14.94 -34.24
N ARG A 50 22.94 15.76 -35.24
CA ARG A 50 22.04 16.18 -36.33
C ARG A 50 21.74 15.08 -37.33
N GLY A 51 22.42 13.93 -37.25
CA GLY A 51 22.11 12.79 -38.10
C GLY A 51 20.63 12.48 -38.01
N ASP A 52 19.95 12.45 -39.14
CA ASP A 52 18.59 11.90 -39.21
C ASP A 52 18.74 10.40 -38.97
N ILE A 53 18.61 10.00 -37.70
CA ILE A 53 18.71 8.60 -37.32
C ILE A 53 17.43 7.97 -37.84
N SER A 54 17.56 7.20 -38.92
CA SER A 54 16.46 6.38 -39.42
C SER A 54 15.94 5.52 -38.28
N VAL A 55 14.76 5.86 -37.77
CA VAL A 55 14.09 5.07 -36.75
C VAL A 55 13.77 3.71 -37.36
N PRO A 56 14.19 2.59 -36.74
CA PRO A 56 13.89 1.26 -37.25
C PRO A 56 12.37 1.03 -37.32
N ASP A 57 11.91 0.41 -38.41
CA ASP A 57 10.50 0.06 -38.59
C ASP A 57 9.98 -0.76 -37.41
N GLY A 58 8.81 -0.38 -36.88
CA GLY A 58 8.14 -1.06 -35.78
C GLY A 58 8.77 -0.82 -34.40
N LEU A 59 9.73 0.11 -34.25
CA LEU A 59 10.23 0.52 -32.94
C LEU A 59 9.11 1.14 -32.09
N GLU A 60 8.32 2.03 -32.68
CA GLU A 60 7.18 2.68 -32.01
C GLU A 60 6.18 1.64 -31.48
N ASP A 61 5.74 0.70 -32.32
CA ASP A 61 4.85 -0.38 -31.92
C ASP A 61 5.41 -1.27 -30.81
N ARG A 62 6.74 -1.48 -30.78
CA ARG A 62 7.40 -2.25 -29.72
C ARG A 62 7.41 -1.48 -28.41
N LEU A 63 7.69 -0.18 -28.44
CA LEU A 63 7.63 0.68 -27.26
C LEU A 63 6.20 0.75 -26.71
N SER A 64 5.21 1.00 -27.55
CA SER A 64 3.80 1.05 -27.13
C SER A 64 3.36 -0.24 -26.45
N ARG A 65 3.71 -1.40 -27.04
CA ARG A 65 3.42 -2.71 -26.41
C ARG A 65 4.10 -2.89 -25.07
N GLN A 66 5.31 -2.36 -24.89
CA GLN A 66 6.03 -2.47 -23.62
C GLN A 66 5.40 -1.59 -22.54
N VAL A 67 4.92 -0.40 -22.91
CA VAL A 67 4.15 0.49 -22.02
C VAL A 67 2.86 -0.21 -21.58
N ASP A 68 2.06 -0.70 -22.52
CA ASP A 68 0.80 -1.42 -22.21
C ASP A 68 1.01 -2.64 -21.31
N MET A 69 2.15 -3.32 -21.45
CA MET A 69 2.49 -4.46 -20.61
C MET A 69 2.80 -4.04 -19.17
N TRP A 70 3.49 -2.91 -18.98
CA TRP A 70 3.81 -2.39 -17.65
C TRP A 70 2.56 -1.98 -16.89
N ASP A 71 1.61 -1.30 -17.56
CA ASP A 71 0.32 -0.95 -16.97
C ASP A 71 -0.46 -2.19 -16.50
N LYS A 72 -0.48 -3.25 -17.31
CA LYS A 72 -1.13 -4.52 -16.94
C LYS A 72 -0.46 -5.22 -15.76
N VAL A 73 0.88 -5.15 -15.67
CA VAL A 73 1.62 -5.73 -14.54
C VAL A 73 1.27 -4.97 -13.26
N GLU A 74 1.27 -3.63 -13.29
CA GLU A 74 0.92 -2.80 -12.14
C GLU A 74 -0.52 -3.05 -11.67
N GLU A 75 -1.48 -3.13 -12.59
CA GLU A 75 -2.88 -3.41 -12.28
C GLU A 75 -3.05 -4.81 -11.64
N SER A 76 -2.41 -5.83 -12.22
CA SER A 76 -2.53 -7.21 -11.73
C SER A 76 -1.87 -7.43 -10.36
N VAL A 77 -0.74 -6.76 -10.07
CA VAL A 77 -0.08 -6.81 -8.77
C VAL A 77 -0.96 -6.13 -7.70
N THR A 78 -1.55 -4.99 -8.04
CA THR A 78 -2.43 -4.25 -7.12
C THR A 78 -3.68 -5.06 -6.77
N GLN A 79 -4.37 -5.63 -7.75
CA GLN A 79 -5.56 -6.45 -7.49
C GLN A 79 -5.27 -7.71 -6.64
N ARG A 80 -4.11 -8.35 -6.86
CA ARG A 80 -3.74 -9.57 -6.14
C ARG A 80 -3.35 -9.31 -4.67
N THR A 81 -2.76 -8.14 -4.38
CA THR A 81 -2.45 -7.74 -2.99
C THR A 81 -3.72 -7.40 -2.20
N HIS A 82 -4.69 -6.72 -2.81
CA HIS A 82 -5.96 -6.41 -2.16
C HIS A 82 -6.77 -7.67 -1.79
N THR A 83 -6.86 -8.64 -2.70
CA THR A 83 -7.58 -9.90 -2.42
C THR A 83 -6.87 -10.76 -1.36
N ALA A 84 -5.54 -10.81 -1.38
CA ALA A 84 -4.75 -11.52 -0.37
C ALA A 84 -4.90 -10.90 1.04
N THR A 85 -4.89 -9.57 1.15
CA THR A 85 -5.06 -8.88 2.44
C THR A 85 -6.46 -9.05 3.00
N LEU A 86 -7.50 -9.00 2.17
CA LEU A 86 -8.89 -9.25 2.60
C LEU A 86 -9.08 -10.67 3.15
N CYS A 87 -8.50 -11.69 2.50
CA CYS A 87 -8.54 -13.06 3.01
C CYS A 87 -7.84 -13.20 4.37
N TRP A 88 -6.71 -12.50 4.59
CA TRP A 88 -6.01 -12.49 5.88
C TRP A 88 -6.82 -11.79 6.98
N ILE A 89 -7.42 -10.64 6.67
CA ILE A 89 -8.27 -9.89 7.60
C ILE A 89 -9.51 -10.70 7.98
N ALA A 90 -10.11 -11.43 7.04
CA ALA A 90 -11.23 -12.34 7.33
C ALA A 90 -10.84 -13.43 8.34
N GLY A 91 -9.62 -13.97 8.26
CA GLY A 91 -9.09 -14.91 9.25
C GLY A 91 -8.98 -14.28 10.65
N ILE A 92 -8.49 -13.04 10.74
CA ILE A 92 -8.40 -12.30 12.02
C ILE A 92 -9.81 -12.04 12.59
N ALA A 93 -10.75 -11.57 11.77
CA ALA A 93 -12.13 -11.31 12.19
C ALA A 93 -12.84 -12.58 12.69
N ALA A 94 -12.63 -13.73 12.04
CA ALA A 94 -13.18 -15.01 12.49
C ALA A 94 -12.69 -15.40 13.88
N SER A 95 -11.43 -15.13 14.22
CA SER A 95 -10.89 -15.42 15.55
C SER A 95 -11.56 -14.57 16.65
N PHE A 96 -11.82 -13.28 16.37
CA PHE A 96 -12.61 -12.43 17.27
C PHE A 96 -14.04 -12.93 17.43
N LEU A 97 -14.70 -13.38 16.35
CA LEU A 97 -16.05 -13.94 16.44
C LEU A 97 -16.08 -15.22 17.29
N ILE A 98 -15.09 -16.10 17.16
CA ILE A 98 -14.98 -17.30 17.99
C ILE A 98 -14.78 -16.92 19.46
N LEU A 99 -13.89 -15.96 19.74
CA LEU A 99 -13.62 -15.49 21.10
C LEU A 99 -14.87 -14.85 21.73
N LEU A 100 -15.56 -14.00 20.96
CA LEU A 100 -16.76 -13.30 21.39
C LEU A 100 -17.93 -14.27 21.58
N SER A 101 -18.12 -15.23 20.67
CA SER A 101 -19.12 -16.29 20.79
C SER A 101 -18.86 -17.16 22.02
N THR A 102 -17.61 -17.58 22.25
CA THR A 102 -17.25 -18.41 23.40
C THR A 102 -17.41 -17.62 24.71
N GLY A 103 -17.00 -16.34 24.73
CA GLY A 103 -17.15 -15.47 25.88
C GLY A 103 -18.62 -15.20 26.24
N LEU A 104 -19.47 -14.91 25.25
CA LEU A 104 -20.91 -14.75 25.47
C LEU A 104 -21.57 -16.04 25.94
N TYR A 105 -21.19 -17.18 25.36
CA TYR A 105 -21.73 -18.50 25.76
C TYR A 105 -21.41 -18.83 27.22
N LEU A 106 -20.17 -18.61 27.65
CA LEU A 106 -19.79 -18.81 29.06
C LEU A 106 -20.53 -17.81 29.97
N CYS A 107 -20.61 -16.53 29.58
CA CYS A 107 -21.31 -15.50 30.35
C CYS A 107 -22.80 -15.85 30.55
N GLN A 108 -23.47 -16.34 29.51
CA GLN A 108 -24.84 -16.84 29.61
C GLN A 108 -24.94 -18.02 30.58
N GLN A 109 -24.03 -19.01 30.48
CA GLN A 109 -24.01 -20.15 31.40
C GLN A 109 -23.77 -19.75 32.87
N TYR A 110 -22.87 -18.79 33.13
CA TYR A 110 -22.65 -18.28 34.48
C TYR A 110 -23.89 -17.56 35.01
N SER A 111 -24.50 -16.69 34.19
CA SER A 111 -25.74 -15.98 34.57
C SER A 111 -26.90 -16.96 34.85
N GLU A 112 -27.05 -18.03 34.06
CA GLU A 112 -28.09 -19.04 34.31
C GLU A 112 -27.81 -19.86 35.57
N ARG A 113 -26.54 -20.19 35.86
CA ARG A 113 -26.15 -20.91 37.08
C ARG A 113 -26.34 -20.06 38.33
N ASP A 114 -25.98 -18.78 38.28
CA ASP A 114 -26.16 -17.85 39.40
C ASP A 114 -27.65 -17.62 39.71
N LEU A 115 -28.48 -17.46 38.66
CA LEU A 115 -29.93 -17.37 38.80
C LEU A 115 -30.55 -18.68 39.34
N ALA A 116 -30.10 -19.83 38.84
CA ALA A 116 -30.56 -21.13 39.34
C ALA A 116 -30.15 -21.38 40.81
N GLN A 117 -28.97 -20.90 41.22
CA GLN A 117 -28.48 -21.02 42.59
C GLN A 117 -29.20 -20.06 43.54
N GLN A 118 -29.47 -18.83 43.11
CA GLN A 118 -30.32 -17.88 43.84
C GLN A 118 -31.77 -18.37 43.93
N GLN A 119 -32.31 -18.96 42.88
CA GLN A 119 -33.65 -19.55 42.90
C GLN A 119 -33.67 -20.77 43.85
N LYS A 120 -32.64 -21.62 43.83
CA LYS A 120 -32.53 -22.76 44.76
C LYS A 120 -32.49 -22.32 46.23
N SER A 121 -31.82 -21.23 46.57
CA SER A 121 -31.82 -20.71 47.96
C SER A 121 -33.15 -20.07 48.37
N ILE A 122 -33.95 -19.57 47.42
CA ILE A 122 -35.27 -19.00 47.71
C ILE A 122 -36.32 -20.10 47.95
N TYR A 123 -36.22 -21.24 47.24
CA TYR A 123 -37.18 -22.35 47.37
C TYR A 123 -36.79 -23.42 48.41
N MET A 124 -35.55 -23.42 48.91
CA MET A 124 -35.12 -24.23 50.05
C MET A 124 -34.59 -23.31 51.15
N PRO A 125 -35.47 -22.79 52.03
CA PRO A 125 -35.00 -22.11 53.24
C PRO A 125 -34.16 -23.09 54.07
N GLU A 126 -33.14 -22.58 54.75
CA GLU A 126 -32.35 -23.34 55.71
C GLU A 126 -33.31 -23.93 56.75
N GLU A 127 -33.45 -25.26 56.76
CA GLU A 127 -34.39 -25.98 57.63
C GLU A 127 -34.11 -25.61 59.09
N THR A 128 -35.14 -25.20 59.84
CA THR A 128 -34.99 -24.58 61.18
C THR A 128 -34.35 -25.51 62.23
N TYR A 129 -34.26 -26.82 61.95
CA TYR A 129 -33.58 -27.78 62.81
C TYR A 129 -32.65 -28.68 61.98
N ASP A 130 -31.36 -28.64 62.32
CA ASP A 130 -30.32 -29.46 61.66
C ASP A 130 -30.43 -30.97 61.96
N ASN A 131 -31.14 -31.36 63.01
CA ASN A 131 -31.21 -32.75 63.47
C ASN A 131 -32.67 -33.25 63.55
N PRO A 132 -33.07 -34.25 62.76
CA PRO A 132 -34.45 -34.72 62.69
C PRO A 132 -34.98 -35.29 64.00
N LYS A 133 -34.10 -35.76 64.90
CA LYS A 133 -34.52 -36.29 66.20
C LYS A 133 -35.10 -35.22 67.14
N ASP A 134 -34.59 -34.00 67.04
CA ASP A 134 -35.01 -32.90 67.92
C ASP A 134 -36.40 -32.40 67.51
N ALA A 135 -36.72 -32.41 66.21
CA ALA A 135 -38.05 -32.09 65.71
C ALA A 135 -39.12 -33.04 66.27
N TYR A 136 -38.84 -34.35 66.32
CA TYR A 136 -39.76 -35.33 66.90
C TYR A 136 -39.94 -35.16 68.41
N ALA A 137 -38.86 -34.87 69.14
CA ALA A 137 -38.92 -34.65 70.58
C ALA A 137 -39.84 -33.47 70.93
N GLU A 138 -39.80 -32.40 70.14
CA GLU A 138 -40.64 -31.23 70.39
C GLU A 138 -42.12 -31.48 70.05
N THR A 139 -42.42 -32.25 69.00
CA THR A 139 -43.82 -32.65 68.70
C THR A 139 -44.46 -33.54 69.77
N GLN A 140 -43.66 -34.27 70.55
CA GLN A 140 -44.15 -35.09 71.66
C GLN A 140 -44.27 -34.32 72.98
N ARG A 141 -43.75 -33.09 73.03
CA ARG A 141 -43.85 -32.21 74.21
C ARG A 141 -45.06 -31.28 74.19
N ALA A 142 -45.72 -31.12 73.04
CA ALA A 142 -46.94 -30.34 72.86
C ALA A 142 -48.20 -31.17 73.13
#